data_AF-A0A3C2DCY0-F1
#
_entry.id   AF-A0A3C2DCY0-F1
#
_cell.length_a   1.000
_cell.length_b   1.000
_cell.length_c   1.000
_cell.angle_alpha   90.00
_cell.angle_beta   90.00
_cell.angle_gamma   90.00
#
_symmetry.space_group_name_H-M   'P 1'
#
loop_
_entity.id
_entity.type
_entity.pdbx_description
1 polymer ?
#
loop_
_entity_poly.entity_id
_entity_poly.type
_entity_poly.pdbx_seq_one_letter_code
_entity_poly.pdbx_strand_id
1 'polypeptide(L)'
;MGTRFLLTTDSDVPEAVKTIYLATSVTGTVVTRAIDGVPQRVIGTDLVRHLERSRLLAFPRSVANAIRFRRLTRTGLVELLVEGVRMKRSSELTWGQVAMAANAPMLTRASMVEGRTEVGILPTGQGVGSIDELPSCAELVSRIVAEAAETLNRLASVGIEIVQTPDS
;
A
#
# COMPACT_ATOMS: atom_id res chain seq x y z
N MET A 1 11.63 1.92 2.16
CA MET A 1 10.96 1.62 3.44
C MET A 1 9.64 2.39 3.52
N GLY A 2 8.59 2.04 2.76
CA GLY A 2 7.37 2.86 2.72
C GLY A 2 6.55 2.79 4.03
N THR A 3 6.09 1.58 4.38
CA THR A 3 5.21 1.34 5.53
C THR A 3 5.78 1.84 6.86
N ARG A 4 7.09 1.70 7.08
CA ARG A 4 7.71 2.09 8.36
C ARG A 4 7.71 3.60 8.60
N PHE A 5 7.92 4.41 7.56
CA PHE A 5 7.82 5.87 7.66
C PHE A 5 6.37 6.38 7.68
N LEU A 6 5.42 5.59 7.17
CA LEU A 6 3.98 5.86 7.37
C LEU A 6 3.59 5.72 8.84
N LEU A 7 4.23 4.79 9.56
CA LEU A 7 3.98 4.49 10.97
C LEU A 7 4.93 5.25 11.90
N THR A 8 4.96 6.57 11.73
CA THR A 8 5.66 7.50 12.62
C THR A 8 4.70 8.54 13.18
N THR A 9 5.10 9.19 14.27
CA THR A 9 4.33 10.33 14.82
C THR A 9 4.27 11.51 13.86
N ASP A 10 5.29 11.70 13.02
CA ASP A 10 5.38 12.79 12.04
C ASP A 10 4.54 12.55 10.78
N SER A 11 3.95 11.36 10.60
CA SER A 11 3.11 11.08 9.45
C SER A 11 1.73 11.71 9.60
N ASP A 12 1.33 12.49 8.59
CA ASP A 12 -0.02 13.11 8.48
C ASP A 12 -1.15 12.09 8.23
N VAL A 13 -0.83 10.80 8.07
CA VAL A 13 -1.83 9.76 7.87
C VAL A 13 -2.75 9.68 9.08
N PRO A 14 -4.09 9.61 8.90
CA PRO A 14 -5.02 9.58 10.02
C PRO A 14 -4.75 8.43 11.02
N GLU A 15 -4.93 8.70 12.32
CA GLU A 15 -4.67 7.71 13.38
C GLU A 15 -5.50 6.43 13.27
N ALA A 16 -6.74 6.54 12.78
CA ALA A 16 -7.58 5.38 12.49
C ALA A 16 -6.95 4.44 11.44
N VAL A 17 -6.22 5.01 10.46
CA VAL A 17 -5.50 4.24 9.45
C VAL A 17 -4.28 3.57 10.09
N LYS A 18 -3.45 4.32 10.84
CA LYS A 18 -2.29 3.77 11.55
C LYS A 18 -2.67 2.62 12.49
N THR A 19 -3.80 2.74 13.18
CA THR A 19 -4.36 1.68 14.04
C THR A 19 -4.59 0.37 13.28
N ILE A 20 -5.15 0.43 12.06
CA ILE A 20 -5.35 -0.77 11.24
C ILE A 20 -4.02 -1.38 10.82
N TYR A 21 -3.04 -0.56 10.44
CA TYR A 21 -1.71 -1.03 10.10
C TYR A 21 -1.04 -1.75 11.28
N LEU A 22 -1.05 -1.17 12.48
CA LEU A 22 -0.49 -1.79 13.70
C LEU A 22 -1.22 -3.08 14.09
N ALA A 23 -2.53 -3.17 13.84
CA ALA A 23 -3.31 -4.37 14.09
C ALA A 23 -3.12 -5.47 13.01
N THR A 24 -2.44 -5.17 11.91
CA THR A 24 -2.31 -6.10 10.78
C THR A 24 -1.14 -7.04 10.99
N SER A 25 -1.43 -8.33 11.14
CA SER A 25 -0.42 -9.40 11.21
C SER A 25 0.34 -9.58 9.89
N VAL A 26 1.46 -10.32 9.92
CA VAL A 26 2.28 -10.63 8.73
C VAL A 26 1.47 -11.32 7.62
N THR A 27 0.49 -12.15 8.00
CA THR A 27 -0.43 -12.84 7.08
C THR A 27 -1.64 -12.00 6.67
N GLY A 28 -1.80 -10.79 7.23
CA GLY A 28 -2.95 -9.92 7.00
C GLY A 28 -2.95 -9.16 5.68
N THR A 29 -1.98 -9.41 4.79
CA THR A 29 -1.85 -8.69 3.50
C THR A 29 -1.96 -9.65 2.33
N VAL A 30 -2.48 -9.16 1.20
CA VAL A 30 -2.69 -9.92 -0.04
C VAL A 30 -2.05 -9.19 -1.21
N VAL A 31 -1.61 -9.95 -2.22
CA VAL A 31 -1.26 -9.39 -3.53
C VAL A 31 -2.47 -9.53 -4.43
N THR A 32 -2.99 -8.41 -4.94
CA THR A 32 -4.22 -8.34 -5.72
C THR A 32 -3.97 -7.61 -7.04
N ARG A 33 -4.71 -8.02 -8.08
CA ARG A 33 -4.84 -7.28 -9.35
C ARG A 33 -6.24 -6.68 -9.50
N ALA A 34 -7.11 -6.81 -8.50
CA ALA A 34 -8.53 -6.45 -8.59
C ALA A 34 -8.80 -4.95 -8.44
N ILE A 35 -7.78 -4.15 -8.11
CA ILE A 35 -7.91 -2.71 -7.88
C ILE A 35 -7.80 -1.96 -9.23
N ASP A 36 -6.68 -2.11 -9.93
CA ASP A 36 -6.34 -1.40 -11.17
C ASP A 36 -5.74 -2.32 -12.25
N GLY A 37 -5.71 -3.63 -12.03
CA GLY A 37 -5.09 -4.61 -12.93
C GLY A 37 -3.59 -4.84 -12.70
N VAL A 38 -2.92 -3.94 -11.97
CA VAL A 38 -1.51 -4.05 -11.63
C VAL A 38 -1.35 -4.83 -10.31
N PRO A 39 -0.40 -5.78 -10.21
CA PRO A 39 -0.13 -6.46 -8.94
C PRO A 39 0.35 -5.47 -7.91
N GLN A 40 -0.39 -5.37 -6.81
CA GLN A 40 0.01 -4.58 -5.66
C GLN A 40 -0.36 -5.28 -4.37
N ARG A 41 0.45 -5.03 -3.33
CA ARG A 41 0.24 -5.59 -2.00
C ARG A 41 -0.51 -4.60 -1.13
N VAL A 42 -1.60 -5.05 -0.54
CA VAL A 42 -2.47 -4.26 0.32
C VAL A 42 -2.87 -5.07 1.54
N ILE A 43 -3.32 -4.40 2.61
CA ILE A 43 -4.00 -5.05 3.72
C ILE A 43 -5.28 -5.69 3.19
N GLY A 44 -5.54 -6.94 3.59
CA GLY A 44 -6.75 -7.67 3.22
C GLY A 44 -7.96 -7.14 3.97
N THR A 45 -8.50 -6.00 3.55
CA THR A 45 -9.76 -5.45 4.09
C THR A 45 -10.97 -6.13 3.45
N ASP A 46 -12.17 -5.89 3.98
CA ASP A 46 -13.41 -6.41 3.39
C ASP A 46 -13.64 -5.91 1.96
N LEU A 47 -13.27 -4.65 1.68
CA LEU A 47 -13.29 -4.10 0.33
C LEU A 47 -12.40 -4.91 -0.61
N VAL A 48 -11.14 -5.16 -0.22
CA VAL A 48 -10.19 -5.91 -1.06
C VAL A 48 -10.68 -7.35 -1.29
N ARG A 49 -11.17 -8.02 -0.23
CA ARG A 49 -11.79 -9.36 -0.34
C ARG A 49 -13.00 -9.35 -1.29
N HIS A 50 -13.79 -8.29 -1.28
CA HIS A 50 -14.94 -8.13 -2.17
C HIS A 50 -14.52 -7.91 -3.63
N LEU A 51 -13.48 -7.09 -3.87
CA LEU A 51 -12.92 -6.85 -5.20
C LEU A 51 -12.36 -8.15 -5.80
N GLU A 52 -11.60 -8.92 -5.03
CA GLU A 52 -11.05 -10.22 -5.46
C GLU A 52 -12.16 -11.24 -5.83
N ARG A 53 -13.20 -11.37 -5.00
CA ARG A 53 -14.35 -12.24 -5.30
C ARG A 53 -15.13 -11.78 -6.53
N SER A 54 -15.29 -10.47 -6.70
CA SER A 54 -16.01 -9.90 -7.84
C SER A 54 -15.24 -10.06 -9.16
N ARG A 55 -13.90 -10.11 -9.10
CA ARG A 55 -13.04 -10.39 -10.26
C ARG A 55 -13.20 -11.81 -10.79
N LEU A 56 -13.42 -12.80 -9.91
CA LEU A 56 -13.75 -14.17 -10.31
C LEU A 56 -15.08 -14.26 -11.10
N LEU A 57 -15.92 -13.22 -11.00
CA LEU A 57 -17.22 -13.11 -11.66
C LEU A 57 -17.23 -12.08 -12.81
N ALA A 58 -16.06 -11.51 -13.18
CA ALA A 58 -15.96 -10.35 -14.08
C ALA A 58 -15.56 -10.72 -15.51
N PHE A 59 -16.51 -11.27 -16.25
CA PHE A 59 -16.72 -10.94 -17.67
C PHE A 59 -18.01 -10.08 -17.73
N PRO A 60 -18.19 -9.25 -18.76
CA PRO A 60 -18.19 -7.77 -18.71
C PRO A 60 -19.29 -7.12 -17.83
N ARG A 61 -18.91 -6.34 -16.80
CA ARG A 61 -19.81 -5.49 -15.97
C ARG A 61 -19.18 -4.16 -15.51
N SER A 62 -18.36 -3.52 -16.34
CA SER A 62 -17.60 -2.31 -15.99
C SER A 62 -18.47 -1.11 -15.59
N VAL A 63 -19.66 -0.94 -16.17
CA VAL A 63 -20.57 0.20 -15.87
C VAL A 63 -21.32 0.02 -14.55
N ALA A 64 -21.80 -1.18 -14.26
CA ALA A 64 -22.53 -1.47 -13.03
C ALA A 64 -21.63 -1.34 -11.79
N ASN A 65 -20.36 -1.74 -11.91
CA ASN A 65 -19.38 -1.58 -10.85
C ASN A 65 -19.02 -0.11 -10.60
N ALA A 66 -18.91 0.73 -11.63
CA ALA A 66 -18.70 2.17 -11.46
C ALA A 66 -19.85 2.87 -10.72
N ILE A 67 -21.11 2.48 -11.01
CA ILE A 67 -22.30 3.01 -10.32
C ILE A 67 -22.33 2.52 -8.85
N ARG A 68 -21.93 1.27 -8.59
CA ARG A 68 -21.86 0.72 -7.23
C ARG A 68 -20.72 1.35 -6.42
N PHE A 69 -19.58 1.59 -7.05
CA PHE A 69 -18.44 2.30 -6.47
C PHE A 69 -18.82 3.73 -6.07
N ARG A 70 -19.53 4.45 -6.96
CA ARG A 70 -20.10 5.77 -6.66
C ARG A 70 -20.99 5.78 -5.40
N ARG A 71 -21.82 4.74 -5.22
CA ARG A 71 -22.69 4.63 -4.04
C ARG A 71 -21.90 4.39 -2.75
N LEU A 72 -20.74 3.73 -2.84
CA LEU A 72 -19.86 3.45 -1.71
C LEU A 72 -18.99 4.67 -1.34
N THR A 73 -18.44 5.39 -2.33
CA THR A 73 -17.45 6.46 -2.06
C THR A 73 -18.05 7.86 -1.88
N ARG A 74 -19.34 8.07 -2.20
CA ARG A 74 -20.03 9.38 -2.18
C ARG A 74 -19.29 10.50 -2.96
N THR A 75 -18.42 10.15 -3.91
CA THR A 75 -17.66 11.12 -4.70
C THR A 75 -18.59 11.89 -5.65
N GLY A 76 -18.40 13.21 -5.76
CA GLY A 76 -19.17 14.06 -6.65
C GLY A 76 -18.90 13.74 -8.14
N LEU A 77 -19.93 13.80 -8.98
CA LEU A 77 -19.82 13.51 -10.42
C LEU A 77 -18.80 14.42 -11.13
N VAL A 78 -18.72 15.68 -10.71
CA VAL A 78 -17.77 16.65 -11.24
C VAL A 78 -16.33 16.28 -10.87
N GLU A 79 -16.11 15.86 -9.63
CA GLU A 79 -14.78 15.47 -9.15
C GLU A 79 -14.28 14.19 -9.85
N LEU A 80 -15.16 13.21 -10.05
CA LEU A 80 -14.90 12.01 -10.86
C LEU A 80 -14.53 12.35 -12.30
N LEU A 81 -15.22 13.31 -12.92
CA LEU A 81 -14.94 13.75 -14.29
C LEU A 81 -13.60 14.49 -14.40
N VAL A 82 -13.33 15.42 -13.48
CA VAL A 82 -12.06 16.17 -13.44
C VAL A 82 -10.88 15.22 -13.29
N GLU A 83 -10.99 14.24 -12.39
CA GLU A 83 -9.92 13.27 -12.14
C GLU A 83 -9.74 12.32 -13.33
N GLY A 84 -10.83 11.84 -13.93
CA GLY A 84 -10.76 11.03 -15.15
C GLY A 84 -10.08 11.76 -16.32
N VAL A 85 -10.35 13.06 -16.48
CA VAL A 85 -9.69 13.91 -17.50
C VAL A 85 -8.20 14.08 -17.20
N ARG A 86 -7.81 14.27 -15.94
CA ARG A 86 -6.39 14.38 -15.54
C ARG A 86 -5.63 13.09 -15.86
N MET A 87 -6.18 11.94 -15.48
CA MET A 87 -5.59 10.62 -15.76
C MET A 87 -5.43 10.35 -17.26
N LYS A 88 -6.41 10.75 -18.08
CA LYS A 88 -6.33 10.62 -19.54
C LYS A 88 -5.23 11.50 -20.15
N ARG A 89 -4.92 12.63 -19.53
CA ARG A 89 -3.86 13.55 -19.97
C ARG A 89 -2.46 13.12 -19.50
N SER A 90 -2.35 12.45 -18.35
CA SER A 90 -1.07 12.01 -17.78
C SER A 90 -0.63 10.60 -18.21
N SER A 91 -1.43 9.87 -19.00
CA SER A 91 -1.14 8.48 -19.38
C SER A 91 -1.78 8.11 -20.74
N GLU A 92 -1.20 7.16 -21.47
CA GLU A 92 -1.73 6.67 -22.76
C GLU A 92 -2.99 5.77 -22.63
N LEU A 93 -3.72 5.87 -21.53
CA LEU A 93 -4.86 5.00 -21.22
C LEU A 93 -6.07 5.32 -22.09
N THR A 94 -6.84 4.31 -22.51
CA THR A 94 -8.16 4.49 -23.14
C THR A 94 -9.19 4.95 -22.12
N TRP A 95 -10.29 5.57 -22.56
CA TRP A 95 -11.37 5.99 -21.65
C TRP A 95 -11.98 4.83 -20.83
N GLY A 96 -12.04 3.62 -21.39
CA GLY A 96 -12.45 2.42 -20.65
C GLY A 96 -11.45 2.01 -19.57
N GLN A 97 -10.16 2.17 -19.82
CA GLN A 97 -9.11 1.97 -18.81
C GLN A 97 -9.10 3.08 -17.77
N VAL A 98 -9.38 4.33 -18.13
CA VAL A 98 -9.56 5.44 -17.16
C VAL A 98 -10.70 5.15 -16.19
N ALA A 99 -11.85 4.66 -16.68
CA ALA A 99 -12.97 4.25 -15.82
C ALA A 99 -12.64 3.08 -14.88
N MET A 100 -11.71 2.20 -15.26
CA MET A 100 -11.21 1.09 -14.45
C MET A 100 -10.04 1.48 -13.53
N ALA A 101 -9.21 2.44 -13.94
CA ALA A 101 -7.99 2.89 -13.27
C ALA A 101 -8.24 4.01 -12.26
N ALA A 102 -9.35 4.75 -12.38
CA ALA A 102 -9.80 5.75 -11.42
C ALA A 102 -9.98 5.19 -10.00
N ASN A 103 -9.95 3.87 -9.83
CA ASN A 103 -10.10 3.20 -8.55
C ASN A 103 -8.85 3.35 -7.66
N ALA A 104 -7.62 3.08 -8.12
CA ALA A 104 -6.47 2.98 -7.19
C ALA A 104 -6.07 4.31 -6.51
N PRO A 105 -5.84 5.44 -7.22
CA PRO A 105 -5.49 6.71 -6.59
C PRO A 105 -6.61 7.23 -5.69
N MET A 106 -7.88 7.05 -6.09
CA MET A 106 -9.02 7.48 -5.28
C MET A 106 -9.22 6.62 -4.04
N LEU A 107 -9.09 5.30 -4.17
CA LEU A 107 -9.13 4.37 -3.03
C LEU A 107 -7.99 4.64 -2.05
N THR A 108 -6.82 5.02 -2.55
CA THR A 108 -5.67 5.39 -1.71
C THR A 108 -5.91 6.74 -1.03
N ARG A 109 -6.47 7.74 -1.72
CA ARG A 109 -6.83 9.03 -1.12
C ARG A 109 -7.91 8.87 -0.04
N ALA A 110 -8.93 8.06 -0.32
CA ALA A 110 -10.02 7.78 0.60
C ALA A 110 -9.50 7.26 1.95
N SER A 111 -8.52 6.35 1.96
CA SER A 111 -7.88 5.90 3.20
C SER A 111 -6.84 6.88 3.72
N MET A 112 -5.81 7.20 2.94
CA MET A 112 -4.60 7.89 3.41
C MET A 112 -4.79 9.37 3.70
N VAL A 113 -5.81 10.00 3.12
CA VAL A 113 -6.08 11.44 3.28
C VAL A 113 -7.43 11.65 3.97
N GLU A 114 -8.47 10.94 3.54
CA GLU A 114 -9.84 11.15 4.07
C GLU A 114 -10.17 10.26 5.27
N GLY A 115 -9.30 9.30 5.62
CA GLY A 115 -9.49 8.40 6.77
C GLY A 115 -10.60 7.34 6.60
N ARG A 116 -11.17 7.21 5.39
CA ARG A 116 -12.28 6.32 5.06
C ARG A 116 -11.79 4.91 4.71
N THR A 117 -11.35 4.18 5.74
CA THR A 117 -10.73 2.86 5.62
C THR A 117 -11.66 1.76 5.09
N GLU A 118 -12.97 1.94 5.25
CA GLU A 118 -14.02 1.04 4.78
C GLU A 118 -14.21 1.05 3.26
N VAL A 119 -13.85 2.16 2.61
CA VAL A 119 -13.97 2.36 1.16
C VAL A 119 -12.62 2.64 0.51
N GLY A 120 -11.52 2.59 1.25
CA GLY A 120 -10.17 2.80 0.74
C GLY A 120 -9.32 1.53 0.71
N ILE A 121 -8.16 1.62 0.07
CA ILE A 121 -7.14 0.55 0.08
C ILE A 121 -5.96 0.97 0.95
N LEU A 122 -5.25 -0.01 1.50
CA LEU A 122 -4.13 0.23 2.42
C LEU A 122 -2.86 -0.45 1.86
N PRO A 123 -2.14 0.20 0.93
CA PRO A 123 -0.93 -0.36 0.33
C PRO A 123 0.16 -0.56 1.38
N THR A 124 0.77 -1.75 1.39
CA THR A 124 1.80 -2.07 2.39
C THR A 124 2.66 -3.26 2.01
N GLY A 125 3.84 -3.37 2.61
CA GLY A 125 4.68 -4.56 2.59
C GLY A 125 4.25 -5.61 3.64
N GLN A 126 4.80 -6.82 3.53
CA GLN A 126 4.60 -7.88 4.54
C GLN A 126 5.18 -7.50 5.91
N GLY A 127 6.23 -6.67 5.94
CA GLY A 127 6.85 -6.21 7.18
C GLY A 127 5.94 -5.38 8.09
N VAL A 128 4.72 -5.04 7.67
CA VAL A 128 3.73 -4.38 8.52
C VAL A 128 3.46 -5.18 9.80
N GLY A 129 3.44 -6.51 9.72
CA GLY A 129 3.19 -7.37 10.87
C GLY A 129 4.31 -7.46 11.89
N SER A 130 5.42 -6.78 11.65
CA SER A 130 6.55 -6.67 12.58
C SER A 130 6.66 -5.27 13.19
N ILE A 131 5.66 -4.41 12.96
CA ILE A 131 5.63 -3.02 13.45
C ILE A 131 4.56 -2.91 14.52
N ASP A 132 4.98 -2.55 15.74
CA ASP A 132 4.14 -2.44 16.94
C ASP A 132 4.28 -1.06 17.64
N GLU A 133 5.05 -0.16 17.08
CA GLU A 133 5.35 1.16 17.63
C GLU A 133 5.27 2.27 16.59
N LEU A 134 5.08 3.51 17.07
CA LEU A 134 5.04 4.74 16.30
C LEU A 134 6.14 5.69 16.81
N PRO A 135 7.43 5.47 16.47
CA PRO A 135 8.48 6.42 16.82
C PRO A 135 8.36 7.71 16.00
N SER A 136 9.08 8.76 16.37
CA SER A 136 9.33 9.86 15.44
C SER A 136 10.20 9.41 14.27
N CYS A 137 10.12 10.14 13.16
CA CYS A 137 10.95 9.95 11.98
C CYS A 137 12.45 10.05 12.32
N ALA A 138 12.82 10.98 13.20
CA ALA A 138 14.18 11.14 13.68
C ALA A 138 14.66 9.90 14.45
N GLU A 139 13.89 9.45 15.44
CA GLU A 139 14.22 8.25 16.22
C GLU A 139 14.31 7.01 15.33
N LEU A 140 13.38 6.86 14.38
CA LEU A 140 13.38 5.76 13.43
C LEU A 140 14.68 5.71 12.61
N VAL A 141 15.09 6.85 12.03
CA VAL A 141 16.32 6.93 11.25
C VAL A 141 17.54 6.65 12.12
N SER A 142 17.61 7.25 13.31
CA SER A 142 18.72 7.03 14.24
C SER A 142 18.87 5.56 14.63
N ARG A 143 17.76 4.86 14.93
CA ARG A 143 17.77 3.43 15.25
C ARG A 143 18.25 2.59 14.07
N ILE A 144 17.72 2.82 12.86
CA ILE A 144 18.14 2.07 11.66
C ILE A 144 19.64 2.21 11.42
N VAL A 145 20.19 3.42 11.54
CA VAL A 145 21.62 3.67 11.34
C VAL A 145 22.46 2.99 12.41
N ALA A 146 22.05 3.06 13.67
CA ALA A 146 22.74 2.41 14.78
C ALA A 146 22.73 0.87 14.62
N GLU A 147 21.57 0.27 14.37
CA GLU A 147 21.42 -1.18 14.15
C GLU A 147 22.25 -1.68 12.96
N ALA A 148 22.30 -0.90 11.88
CA ALA A 148 23.13 -1.21 10.72
C ALA A 148 24.62 -1.20 11.08
N ALA A 149 25.09 -0.17 11.80
CA ALA A 149 26.48 -0.07 12.24
C ALA A 149 26.87 -1.22 13.19
N GLU A 150 26.02 -1.53 14.17
CA GLU A 150 26.20 -2.66 15.09
C GLU A 150 26.24 -4.00 14.34
N THR A 151 25.35 -4.20 13.38
CA THR A 151 25.31 -5.41 12.56
C THR A 151 26.58 -5.57 11.73
N LEU A 152 27.08 -4.49 11.11
CA LEU A 152 28.33 -4.51 10.35
C LEU A 152 29.53 -4.82 11.25
N ASN A 153 29.62 -4.21 12.43
CA ASN A 153 30.69 -4.49 13.39
C ASN A 153 30.67 -5.96 13.84
N ARG A 154 29.48 -6.50 14.12
CA ARG A 154 29.33 -7.92 14.47
C ARG A 154 29.79 -8.83 13.34
N LEU A 155 29.36 -8.58 12.10
CA LEU A 155 29.77 -9.38 10.94
C LEU A 155 31.27 -9.29 10.68
N ALA A 156 31.89 -8.12 10.84
CA ALA A 156 33.33 -7.94 10.73
C ALA A 156 34.10 -8.68 11.83
N SER A 157 33.58 -8.71 13.06
CA SER A 157 34.19 -9.42 14.19
C SER A 157 34.11 -10.94 14.09
N VAL A 158 33.18 -11.48 13.30
CA VAL A 158 33.02 -12.93 13.10
C VAL A 158 34.02 -13.49 12.09
N GLY A 159 34.74 -12.66 11.34
CA GLY A 159 35.85 -13.08 10.48
C GLY A 159 35.41 -14.06 9.39
N ILE A 160 35.29 -13.57 8.15
CA ILE A 160 35.33 -14.46 7.00
C ILE A 160 36.72 -15.12 7.05
N GLU A 161 36.82 -16.36 7.52
CA GLU A 161 37.92 -17.26 7.17
C GLU A 161 37.84 -17.43 5.65
N ILE A 162 38.47 -16.51 4.92
CA ILE A 162 38.80 -16.75 3.52
C ILE A 162 39.80 -17.89 3.58
N VAL A 163 39.31 -19.10 3.33
CA VAL A 163 40.12 -20.30 3.12
C VAL A 163 41.20 -19.91 2.11
N GLN A 164 42.42 -19.69 2.58
CA GLN A 164 43.58 -19.60 1.72
C GLN A 164 43.69 -20.97 1.05
N THR A 165 43.31 -21.05 -0.22
CA THR A 165 43.66 -22.20 -1.04
C THR A 165 45.20 -22.27 -1.07
N PRO A 166 45.82 -23.43 -0.78
CA PRO A 166 47.26 -23.55 -0.84
C PRO A 166 47.71 -23.35 -2.29
N ASP A 167 48.67 -22.45 -2.50
CA ASP A 167 49.36 -22.33 -3.79
C ASP A 167 50.00 -23.68 -4.13
N SER A 168 49.67 -24.18 -5.32
CA SER A 168 50.26 -25.37 -5.96
C SER A 168 51.40 -25.00 -6.87
#